data_AF-A0A094XBJ3-F1
#
_entry.id   AF-A0A094XBJ3-F1
#
_cell.length_a   1.000
_cell.length_b   1.000
_cell.length_c   1.000
_cell.angle_alpha   90.00
_cell.angle_beta   90.00
_cell.angle_gamma   90.00
#
_symmetry.space_group_name_H-M   'P 1'
#
loop_
_entity.id
_entity.type
_entity.pdbx_description
1 polymer ?
#
loop_
_entity_poly.entity_id
_entity_poly.type
_entity_poly.pdbx_seq_one_letter_code
_entity_poly.pdbx_strand_id
1 'polypeptide(L)'
;MKSINLIGASLIIGILIGCSSSASTDKTYQINEHRDEKLPDNLSEIIGNSDVIVKGTYNELIRTENMIRSANDPTVPSDDFYTEGLIYDFTINKTYKGDVIDSIKTSVTHLDELPIMEDDGEVVGEVTVEVIDYEEIDENKEYVLFLVDGSYIEEGLYTPASEIYIIEINNNSLQFLSKRIEGNLYEAIELEENGDDVSHAVLTTEYREDISVDIVQEFDLVKDYLGAEDIDTLNKLEEYLE
;
A
#
# COMPACT_ATOMS: atom_id res chain seq x y z
N MET A 1 -69.74 -60.43 -10.42
CA MET A 1 -69.98 -58.97 -10.53
C MET A 1 -69.48 -58.29 -9.27
N LYS A 2 -68.80 -57.15 -9.44
CA LYS A 2 -68.11 -56.26 -8.47
C LYS A 2 -66.66 -56.68 -8.13
N SER A 3 -65.63 -56.22 -8.86
CA SER A 3 -64.96 -54.88 -8.88
C SER A 3 -63.96 -54.71 -7.71
N ILE A 4 -62.67 -54.96 -7.93
CA ILE A 4 -61.55 -54.02 -8.21
C ILE A 4 -61.13 -53.17 -7.00
N ASN A 5 -59.88 -53.37 -6.54
CA ASN A 5 -58.81 -52.38 -6.23
C ASN A 5 -57.80 -53.00 -5.24
N LEU A 6 -56.55 -52.60 -5.11
CA LEU A 6 -55.50 -52.01 -5.96
C LEU A 6 -54.33 -51.85 -4.96
N ILE A 7 -53.14 -52.35 -5.32
CA ILE A 7 -51.78 -51.88 -4.96
C ILE A 7 -51.46 -51.50 -3.49
N GLY A 8 -50.37 -52.09 -2.98
CA GLY A 8 -49.29 -51.28 -2.38
C GLY A 8 -48.91 -51.59 -0.94
N ALA A 9 -47.66 -52.06 -0.77
CA ALA A 9 -46.77 -51.62 0.31
C ALA A 9 -45.35 -52.13 0.01
N SER A 10 -44.67 -51.50 -0.96
CA SER A 10 -43.21 -51.61 -1.07
C SER A 10 -42.59 -50.85 0.09
N LEU A 11 -41.82 -51.58 0.88
CA LEU A 11 -40.95 -51.11 1.95
C LEU A 11 -39.91 -50.15 1.36
N ILE A 12 -40.03 -48.84 1.63
CA ILE A 12 -38.93 -47.89 1.41
C ILE A 12 -38.29 -47.64 2.76
N ILE A 13 -37.14 -48.27 2.95
CA ILE A 13 -36.19 -47.95 4.03
C ILE A 13 -35.58 -46.61 3.65
N GLY A 14 -36.09 -45.53 4.25
CA GLY A 14 -35.47 -44.21 4.17
C GLY A 14 -34.18 -44.22 4.96
N ILE A 15 -33.06 -44.38 4.27
CA ILE A 15 -31.75 -44.02 4.82
C ILE A 15 -31.76 -42.49 4.85
N LEU A 16 -32.05 -41.93 6.03
CA LEU A 16 -31.73 -40.54 6.35
C LEU A 16 -30.20 -40.44 6.36
N ILE A 17 -29.62 -40.25 5.17
CA ILE A 17 -28.31 -39.61 5.05
C ILE A 17 -28.57 -38.17 5.48
N GLY A 18 -28.39 -37.91 6.78
CA GLY A 18 -28.25 -36.56 7.26
C GLY A 18 -27.03 -35.97 6.56
N CYS A 19 -27.25 -35.17 5.52
CA CYS A 19 -26.32 -34.11 5.20
C CYS A 19 -26.21 -33.26 6.47
N SER A 20 -25.17 -33.48 7.26
CA SER A 20 -24.62 -32.40 8.06
C SER A 20 -24.11 -31.38 7.04
N SER A 21 -24.99 -30.46 6.63
CA SER A 21 -24.51 -29.14 6.23
C SER A 21 -23.84 -28.60 7.48
N SER A 22 -22.53 -28.80 7.59
CA SER A 22 -21.69 -27.92 8.38
C SER A 22 -22.09 -26.53 7.92
N ALA A 23 -22.85 -25.81 8.74
CA ALA A 23 -22.94 -24.38 8.59
C ALA A 23 -21.50 -23.92 8.84
N SER A 24 -20.74 -23.69 7.77
CA SER A 24 -19.65 -22.74 7.88
C SER A 24 -20.34 -21.47 8.36
N THR A 25 -20.05 -21.07 9.58
CA THR A 25 -20.22 -19.68 9.96
C THR A 25 -19.29 -18.94 9.01
N ASP A 26 -19.84 -18.43 7.91
CA ASP A 26 -19.19 -17.45 7.02
C ASP A 26 -19.04 -16.16 7.85
N LYS A 27 -18.12 -16.21 8.82
CA LYS A 27 -17.76 -15.07 9.64
C LYS A 27 -16.83 -14.22 8.78
N THR A 28 -17.25 -12.99 8.51
CA THR A 28 -16.39 -11.97 7.94
C THR A 28 -15.74 -11.21 9.08
N TYR A 29 -14.42 -11.19 9.12
CA TYR A 29 -13.65 -10.35 10.03
C TYR A 29 -13.56 -8.94 9.46
N GLN A 30 -13.40 -7.93 10.31
CA GLN A 30 -13.14 -6.57 9.88
C GLN A 30 -11.86 -6.08 10.55
N ILE A 31 -10.90 -5.62 9.75
CA ILE A 31 -9.69 -4.94 10.22
C ILE A 31 -9.85 -3.47 9.87
N ASN A 32 -9.75 -2.61 10.89
CA ASN A 32 -9.69 -1.16 10.70
C ASN A 32 -8.22 -0.75 10.85
N GLU A 33 -7.62 -0.32 9.75
CA GLU A 33 -6.27 0.21 9.71
C GLU A 33 -6.36 1.74 9.78
N HIS A 34 -5.80 2.31 10.85
CA HIS A 34 -5.71 3.76 11.01
C HIS A 34 -4.23 4.14 11.10
N ARG A 35 -3.75 4.94 10.15
CA ARG A 35 -2.37 5.46 10.16
C ARG A 35 -2.35 6.83 10.82
N ASP A 36 -1.72 6.92 12.00
CA ASP A 36 -1.36 8.20 12.63
C ASP A 36 -0.12 8.78 11.93
N GLU A 37 -0.33 9.14 10.66
CA GLU A 37 0.71 9.59 9.76
C GLU A 37 0.91 11.11 9.87
N LYS A 38 2.18 11.54 9.88
CA LYS A 38 2.51 12.95 9.70
C LYS A 38 2.81 13.24 8.24
N LEU A 39 1.78 13.66 7.50
CA LEU A 39 1.96 14.18 6.15
C LEU A 39 2.78 15.48 6.13
N PRO A 40 3.60 15.71 5.10
CA PRO A 40 4.28 17.00 4.93
C PRO A 40 3.26 18.11 4.63
N ASP A 41 3.55 19.34 5.04
CA ASP A 41 2.67 20.48 4.79
C ASP A 41 2.80 21.02 3.35
N ASN A 42 3.96 20.81 2.71
CA ASN A 42 4.32 21.35 1.40
C ASN A 42 5.57 20.67 0.81
N LEU A 43 5.87 20.96 -0.46
CA LEU A 43 7.04 20.44 -1.17
C LEU A 43 8.37 20.84 -0.50
N SER A 44 8.45 22.03 0.09
CA SER A 44 9.65 22.48 0.82
C SER A 44 9.94 21.61 2.05
N GLU A 45 8.93 21.08 2.75
CA GLU A 45 9.13 20.13 3.85
C GLU A 45 9.68 18.79 3.34
N ILE A 46 9.17 18.27 2.22
CA ILE A 46 9.69 17.03 1.58
C ILE A 46 11.17 17.20 1.22
N ILE A 47 11.53 18.32 0.57
CA ILE A 47 12.92 18.66 0.25
C ILE A 47 13.77 18.79 1.51
N GLY A 48 13.23 19.41 2.55
CA GLY A 48 13.89 19.59 3.84
C GLY A 48 14.23 18.27 4.53
N ASN A 49 13.29 17.31 4.50
CA ASN A 49 13.41 15.99 5.11
C ASN A 49 14.32 15.03 4.32
N SER A 50 14.55 15.30 3.03
CA SER A 50 15.38 14.44 2.18
C SER A 50 16.87 14.63 2.44
N ASP A 51 17.65 13.57 2.57
CA ASP A 51 19.12 13.63 2.50
C ASP A 51 19.60 13.70 1.05
N VAL A 52 18.89 13.02 0.15
CA VAL A 52 19.22 12.87 -1.27
C VAL A 52 18.00 13.18 -2.13
N ILE A 53 18.20 13.93 -3.22
CA ILE A 53 17.19 14.14 -4.24
C ILE A 53 17.82 13.86 -5.60
N VAL A 54 17.28 12.89 -6.33
CA VAL A 54 17.82 12.41 -7.60
C VAL A 54 16.76 12.29 -8.67
N LYS A 55 17.14 12.51 -9.93
CA LYS A 55 16.37 12.15 -11.12
C LYS A 55 17.01 10.95 -11.81
N GLY A 56 16.21 10.01 -12.28
CA GLY A 56 16.70 8.79 -12.89
C GLY A 56 15.61 7.82 -13.31
N THR A 57 15.98 6.56 -13.50
CA THR A 57 15.07 5.48 -13.88
C THR A 57 15.26 4.29 -12.94
N TYR A 58 14.15 3.63 -12.61
CA TYR A 58 14.21 2.30 -11.99
C TYR A 58 14.70 1.29 -13.01
N ASN A 59 15.58 0.39 -12.57
CA ASN A 59 16.04 -0.78 -13.32
C ASN A 59 15.34 -2.02 -12.76
N GLU A 60 16.09 -3.09 -12.54
CA GLU A 60 15.60 -4.37 -12.04
C GLU A 60 15.23 -4.32 -10.55
N LEU A 61 14.11 -4.97 -10.21
CA LEU A 61 13.80 -5.38 -8.85
C LEU A 61 14.85 -6.38 -8.37
N ILE A 62 15.68 -5.99 -7.41
CA ILE A 62 16.76 -6.81 -6.87
C ILE A 62 16.19 -7.91 -5.97
N ARG A 63 15.30 -7.53 -5.05
CA ARG A 63 14.75 -8.40 -3.99
C ARG A 63 13.60 -7.71 -3.26
N THR A 64 12.88 -8.49 -2.46
CA THR A 64 11.99 -7.96 -1.42
C THR A 64 12.68 -8.01 -0.05
N GLU A 65 12.22 -7.19 0.89
CA GLU A 65 12.73 -7.09 2.27
C GLU A 65 11.58 -6.75 3.22
N ASN A 66 11.60 -7.29 4.43
CA ASN A 66 10.74 -6.75 5.50
C ASN A 66 11.29 -5.40 5.95
N MET A 67 10.57 -4.31 5.68
CA MET A 67 10.97 -2.94 6.00
C MET A 67 10.83 -2.58 7.49
N ILE A 68 10.04 -3.32 8.25
CA ILE A 68 9.90 -3.12 9.69
C ILE A 68 11.13 -3.66 10.41
N ARG A 69 11.68 -2.86 11.32
CA ARG A 69 12.90 -3.19 12.07
C ARG A 69 12.58 -3.63 13.48
N SER A 70 13.44 -4.48 14.05
CA SER A 70 13.32 -4.89 15.43
C SER A 70 13.47 -3.70 16.38
N ALA A 71 12.59 -3.60 17.37
CA ALA A 71 12.68 -2.58 18.41
C ALA A 71 13.98 -2.66 19.23
N ASN A 72 14.64 -3.82 19.26
CA ASN A 72 15.88 -4.04 19.99
C ASN A 72 17.14 -3.81 19.12
N ASP A 73 17.00 -3.91 17.79
CA ASP A 73 18.10 -3.73 16.84
C ASP A 73 17.56 -3.24 15.48
N PRO A 74 17.73 -1.95 15.13
CA PRO A 74 17.18 -1.40 13.89
C PRO A 74 17.86 -1.95 12.62
N THR A 75 18.95 -2.70 12.74
CA THR A 75 19.65 -3.32 11.59
C THR A 75 19.08 -4.68 11.21
N VAL A 76 18.16 -5.22 12.02
CA VAL A 76 17.55 -6.54 11.84
C VAL A 76 16.05 -6.36 11.56
N PRO A 77 15.47 -7.12 10.61
CA PRO A 77 14.02 -7.16 10.43
C PRO A 77 13.26 -7.50 11.71
N SER A 78 12.02 -7.04 11.81
CA SER A 78 11.10 -7.50 12.85
C SER A 78 10.68 -8.95 12.60
N ASP A 79 10.60 -9.74 13.67
CA ASP A 79 9.99 -11.08 13.64
C ASP A 79 8.47 -11.01 13.87
N ASP A 80 7.96 -9.87 14.38
CA ASP A 80 6.57 -9.71 14.83
C ASP A 80 5.67 -9.01 13.79
N PHE A 81 6.27 -8.29 12.83
CA PHE A 81 5.56 -7.44 11.87
C PHE A 81 6.26 -7.48 10.52
N TYR A 82 5.48 -7.45 9.44
CA TYR A 82 6.00 -7.48 8.08
C TYR A 82 5.36 -6.38 7.22
N THR A 83 6.23 -5.56 6.65
CA THR A 83 5.91 -4.64 5.55
C THR A 83 6.88 -4.93 4.42
N GLU A 84 6.39 -5.34 3.27
CA GLU A 84 7.21 -5.63 2.10
C GLU A 84 7.72 -4.34 1.47
N GLY A 85 9.05 -4.22 1.41
CA GLY A 85 9.74 -3.26 0.56
C GLY A 85 10.32 -3.95 -0.67
N LEU A 86 10.00 -3.43 -1.84
CA LEU A 86 10.61 -3.80 -3.11
C LEU A 86 11.90 -3.01 -3.28
N ILE A 87 13.06 -3.69 -3.26
CA ILE A 87 14.36 -3.06 -3.38
C ILE A 87 14.78 -3.04 -4.85
N TYR A 88 14.86 -1.85 -5.43
CA TYR A 88 15.26 -1.64 -6.82
C TYR A 88 16.68 -1.08 -6.92
N ASP A 89 17.35 -1.37 -8.03
CA ASP A 89 18.45 -0.53 -8.52
C ASP A 89 17.87 0.69 -9.26
N PHE A 90 18.42 1.87 -8.99
CA PHE A 90 17.98 3.12 -9.59
C PHE A 90 19.17 3.84 -10.22
N THR A 91 19.15 4.00 -11.55
CA THR A 91 20.20 4.73 -12.28
C THR A 91 19.98 6.22 -12.18
N ILE A 92 21.01 6.95 -11.75
CA ILE A 92 20.95 8.39 -11.53
C ILE A 92 21.38 9.14 -12.80
N ASN A 93 20.47 9.97 -13.31
CA ASN A 93 20.73 10.89 -14.42
C ASN A 93 21.18 12.27 -13.92
N LYS A 94 20.62 12.73 -12.80
CA LYS A 94 20.94 14.02 -12.17
C LYS A 94 20.75 13.94 -10.66
N THR A 95 21.67 14.51 -9.89
CA THR A 95 21.54 14.69 -8.44
C THR A 95 21.27 16.17 -8.16
N TYR A 96 20.19 16.47 -7.44
CA TYR A 96 19.84 17.83 -7.00
C TYR A 96 20.31 18.11 -5.57
N LYS A 97 20.28 17.08 -4.70
CA LYS A 97 20.71 17.16 -3.31
C LYS A 97 21.43 15.88 -2.91
N GLY A 98 22.46 16.01 -2.08
CA GLY A 98 23.29 14.90 -1.58
C GLY A 98 24.45 14.53 -2.52
N ASP A 99 25.30 13.62 -2.05
CA ASP A 99 26.54 13.21 -2.72
C ASP A 99 26.44 11.77 -3.26
N VAL A 100 25.53 11.55 -4.21
CA VAL A 100 25.35 10.26 -4.90
C VAL A 100 25.56 10.39 -6.40
N ILE A 101 26.14 9.36 -7.02
CA ILE A 101 26.46 9.30 -8.45
C ILE A 101 26.14 7.91 -9.01
N ASP A 102 25.94 7.83 -10.32
CA ASP A 102 25.76 6.63 -11.12
C ASP A 102 24.50 5.80 -10.79
N SER A 103 24.42 5.17 -9.62
CA SER A 103 23.23 4.45 -9.17
C SER A 103 23.14 4.32 -7.65
N ILE A 104 21.93 4.05 -7.16
CA ILE A 104 21.61 3.75 -5.75
C ILE A 104 20.65 2.58 -5.66
N LYS A 105 20.55 1.98 -4.47
CA LYS A 105 19.41 1.11 -4.14
C LYS A 105 18.35 1.95 -3.47
N THR A 106 17.09 1.73 -3.82
CA THR A 106 15.95 2.38 -3.15
C THR A 106 14.83 1.39 -2.90
N SER A 107 14.10 1.57 -1.80
CA SER A 107 12.93 0.75 -1.46
C SER A 107 11.64 1.43 -1.90
N VAL A 108 10.71 0.65 -2.44
CA VAL A 108 9.30 1.02 -2.63
C VAL A 108 8.43 0.14 -1.72
N THR A 109 7.70 0.76 -0.80
CA THR A 109 6.76 0.05 0.09
C THR A 109 5.59 -0.50 -0.72
N HIS A 110 5.27 -1.78 -0.56
CA HIS A 110 4.32 -2.49 -1.42
C HIS A 110 3.17 -3.14 -0.65
N LEU A 111 3.47 -3.99 0.33
CA LEU A 111 2.46 -4.77 1.05
C LEU A 111 2.63 -4.67 2.56
N ASP A 112 1.52 -4.70 3.29
CA ASP A 112 1.49 -4.94 4.73
C ASP A 112 0.87 -6.29 5.03
N GLU A 113 1.42 -6.99 6.02
CA GLU A 113 0.82 -8.20 6.58
C GLU A 113 0.07 -7.85 7.86
N LEU A 114 -1.23 -8.08 7.86
CA LEU A 114 -2.13 -7.74 8.96
C LEU A 114 -2.63 -9.01 9.65
N PRO A 115 -2.47 -9.15 10.97
CA PRO A 115 -3.03 -10.28 11.70
C PRO A 115 -4.55 -10.17 11.78
N ILE A 116 -5.24 -11.28 11.48
CA ILE A 116 -6.67 -11.44 11.69
C ILE A 116 -6.89 -11.92 13.12
N MET A 117 -7.49 -11.09 13.96
CA MET A 117 -7.72 -11.37 15.38
C MET A 117 -9.17 -11.69 15.70
N GLU A 118 -9.37 -12.59 16.65
CA GLU A 118 -10.63 -12.85 17.34
C GLU A 118 -10.94 -11.79 18.40
N ASP A 119 -12.19 -11.76 18.88
CA ASP A 119 -12.64 -10.82 19.92
C ASP A 119 -11.86 -10.98 21.24
N ASP A 120 -11.27 -12.16 21.48
CA ASP A 120 -10.43 -12.45 22.64
C ASP A 120 -8.93 -12.18 22.42
N GLY A 121 -8.56 -11.70 21.23
CA GLY A 121 -7.19 -11.38 20.83
C GLY A 121 -6.39 -12.57 20.28
N GLU A 122 -7.00 -13.75 20.09
CA GLU A 122 -6.32 -14.86 19.41
C GLU A 122 -6.14 -14.56 17.91
N VAL A 123 -4.92 -14.75 17.38
CA VAL A 123 -4.63 -14.64 15.94
C VAL A 123 -5.12 -15.90 15.25
N VAL A 124 -6.05 -15.75 14.30
CA VAL A 124 -6.67 -16.86 13.56
C VAL A 124 -6.22 -16.94 12.10
N GLY A 125 -5.47 -15.95 11.64
CA GLY A 125 -4.88 -15.90 10.31
C GLY A 125 -4.16 -14.57 10.07
N GLU A 126 -3.70 -14.39 8.85
CA GLU A 126 -3.03 -13.18 8.35
C GLU A 126 -3.60 -12.86 6.98
N VAL A 127 -3.56 -11.58 6.61
CA VAL A 127 -3.95 -11.10 5.28
C VAL A 127 -2.92 -10.09 4.80
N THR A 128 -2.53 -10.21 3.53
CA THR A 128 -1.60 -9.29 2.89
C THR A 128 -2.38 -8.24 2.10
N VAL A 129 -2.10 -6.96 2.38
CA VAL A 129 -2.82 -5.82 1.81
C VAL A 129 -1.83 -4.88 1.14
N GLU A 130 -2.18 -4.40 -0.06
CA GLU A 130 -1.37 -3.40 -0.75
C GLU A 130 -1.43 -2.07 0.01
N VAL A 131 -0.28 -1.41 0.18
CA VAL A 131 -0.25 -0.11 0.84
C VAL A 131 -0.90 0.96 -0.04
N ILE A 132 -1.61 1.92 0.56
CA ILE A 132 -2.43 2.88 -0.17
C ILE A 132 -1.64 3.70 -1.21
N ASP A 133 -0.39 4.04 -0.92
CA ASP A 133 0.45 4.84 -1.82
C ASP A 133 1.23 4.01 -2.83
N TYR A 134 1.11 2.68 -2.82
CA TYR A 134 1.78 1.86 -3.81
C TYR A 134 1.13 2.00 -5.18
N GLU A 135 1.98 2.23 -6.17
CA GLU A 135 1.69 2.12 -7.58
C GLU A 135 2.85 1.37 -8.24
N GLU A 136 2.53 0.55 -9.24
CA GLU A 136 3.54 -0.24 -9.94
C GLU A 136 4.55 0.68 -10.68
N ILE A 137 5.84 0.39 -10.50
CA ILE A 137 6.91 1.14 -11.14
C ILE A 137 7.04 0.74 -12.62
N ASP A 138 7.06 1.73 -13.52
CA ASP A 138 7.36 1.54 -14.93
C ASP A 138 8.84 1.84 -15.20
N GLU A 139 9.64 0.79 -15.42
CA GLU A 139 11.08 0.88 -15.71
C GLU A 139 11.41 1.72 -16.97
N ASN A 140 10.41 2.05 -17.79
CA ASN A 140 10.59 2.90 -18.99
C ASN A 140 10.36 4.39 -18.72
N LYS A 141 10.01 4.78 -17.49
CA LYS A 141 9.77 6.18 -17.11
C LYS A 141 10.91 6.75 -16.27
N GLU A 142 11.02 8.07 -16.30
CA GLU A 142 11.91 8.82 -15.42
C GLU A 142 11.16 9.30 -14.19
N TYR A 143 11.88 9.35 -13.07
CA TYR A 143 11.35 9.72 -11.77
C TYR A 143 12.28 10.71 -11.07
N VAL A 144 11.72 11.56 -10.21
CA VAL A 144 12.46 12.29 -9.17
C VAL A 144 12.14 11.65 -7.82
N LEU A 145 13.18 11.25 -7.08
CA LEU A 145 13.07 10.60 -5.78
C LEU A 145 13.55 11.53 -4.66
N PHE A 146 12.79 11.56 -3.57
CA PHE A 146 13.09 12.28 -2.32
C PHE A 146 13.41 11.27 -1.22
N LEU A 147 14.69 11.14 -0.86
CA LEU A 147 15.16 9.99 -0.10
C LEU A 147 15.98 10.39 1.13
N VAL A 148 16.00 9.51 2.13
CA VAL A 148 16.89 9.57 3.31
C VAL A 148 17.87 8.40 3.30
N ASP A 149 18.99 8.57 3.99
CA ASP A 149 20.02 7.51 4.10
C ASP A 149 19.49 6.29 4.87
N GLY A 150 19.39 5.16 4.17
CA GLY A 150 18.98 3.86 4.69
C GLY A 150 20.15 2.94 5.01
N SER A 151 21.39 3.47 5.08
CA SER A 151 22.62 2.68 5.24
C SER A 151 22.69 1.81 6.51
N TYR A 152 21.83 2.08 7.49
CA TYR A 152 21.68 1.23 8.68
C TYR A 152 21.08 -0.16 8.38
N ILE A 153 20.35 -0.31 7.26
CA ILE A 153 19.85 -1.60 6.76
C ILE A 153 20.92 -2.24 5.87
N GLU A 154 21.37 -1.51 4.85
CA GLU A 154 22.35 -1.97 3.88
C GLU A 154 23.11 -0.78 3.28
N GLU A 155 24.44 -0.88 3.14
CA GLU A 155 25.26 0.17 2.54
C GLU A 155 24.76 0.53 1.12
N GLY A 156 24.50 1.83 0.90
CA GLY A 156 24.00 2.36 -0.37
C GLY A 156 22.49 2.19 -0.60
N LEU A 157 21.74 1.71 0.41
CA LEU A 157 20.28 1.76 0.41
C LEU A 157 19.81 3.13 0.85
N TYR A 158 18.84 3.67 0.12
CA TYR A 158 18.09 4.86 0.47
C TYR A 158 16.61 4.49 0.62
N THR A 159 15.93 5.16 1.55
CA THR A 159 14.51 4.91 1.84
C THR A 159 13.70 6.19 1.63
N PRO A 160 12.36 6.09 1.51
CA PRO A 160 11.49 7.25 1.35
C PRO A 160 11.72 8.32 2.42
N ALA A 161 11.82 9.59 2.03
CA ALA A 161 11.92 10.72 2.98
C ALA A 161 10.55 11.10 3.61
N SER A 162 9.47 10.69 2.96
CA SER A 162 8.08 10.84 3.39
C SER A 162 7.22 9.81 2.65
N GLU A 163 5.97 9.66 3.07
CA GLU A 163 4.99 8.75 2.43
C GLU A 163 4.74 9.12 0.96
N ILE A 164 4.94 10.39 0.61
CA ILE A 164 5.01 10.86 -0.77
C ILE A 164 6.42 11.31 -1.13
N TYR A 165 7.05 10.61 -2.07
CA TYR A 165 8.49 10.80 -2.34
C TYR A 165 8.90 10.49 -3.78
N ILE A 166 7.98 10.01 -4.61
CA ILE A 166 8.23 9.71 -6.02
C ILE A 166 7.43 10.70 -6.86
N ILE A 167 8.11 11.47 -7.70
CA ILE A 167 7.47 12.20 -8.80
C ILE A 167 7.74 11.44 -10.08
N GLU A 168 6.69 11.02 -10.77
CA GLU A 168 6.75 10.45 -12.10
C GLU A 168 6.79 11.57 -13.17
N ILE A 169 7.66 11.40 -14.16
CA ILE A 169 7.81 12.32 -15.30
C ILE A 169 7.17 11.69 -16.54
N ASN A 170 6.07 12.26 -17.03
CA ASN A 170 5.36 11.79 -18.22
C ASN A 170 5.31 12.87 -19.30
N ASN A 171 6.05 12.75 -20.41
CA ASN A 171 5.97 13.71 -21.53
C ASN A 171 6.03 15.19 -21.08
N ASN A 172 6.89 15.49 -20.10
CA ASN A 172 7.08 16.81 -19.47
C ASN A 172 5.96 17.27 -18.51
N SER A 173 4.94 16.45 -18.22
CA SER A 173 4.08 16.63 -17.04
C SER A 173 4.66 15.90 -15.84
N LEU A 174 4.35 16.41 -14.65
CA LEU A 174 4.77 15.85 -13.37
C LEU A 174 3.55 15.43 -12.56
N GLN A 175 3.66 14.31 -11.87
CA GLN A 175 2.69 13.90 -10.87
C GLN A 175 3.42 13.16 -9.76
N PHE A 176 2.99 13.35 -8.52
CA PHE A 176 3.39 12.40 -7.50
C PHE A 176 2.75 11.04 -7.78
N LEU A 177 3.49 9.98 -7.47
CA LEU A 177 3.01 8.62 -7.56
C LEU A 177 2.34 8.26 -6.22
N SER A 178 1.02 8.44 -6.14
CA SER A 178 0.17 8.12 -4.99
C SER A 178 -1.30 8.08 -5.41
N LYS A 179 -2.10 7.21 -4.77
CA LYS A 179 -3.54 7.07 -5.02
C LYS A 179 -4.41 8.11 -4.29
N ARG A 180 -3.85 8.86 -3.34
CA ARG A 180 -4.60 9.74 -2.42
C ARG A 180 -4.27 11.22 -2.57
N ILE A 181 -3.86 11.65 -3.77
CA ILE A 181 -3.65 13.07 -4.09
C ILE A 181 -4.99 13.79 -4.26
N GLU A 182 -5.17 14.91 -3.54
CA GLU A 182 -6.33 15.80 -3.69
C GLU A 182 -6.54 16.18 -5.16
N GLY A 183 -7.76 15.97 -5.66
CA GLY A 183 -8.11 16.24 -7.06
C GLY A 183 -7.70 15.15 -8.06
N ASN A 184 -6.96 14.12 -7.62
CA ASN A 184 -6.57 12.95 -8.42
C ASN A 184 -6.62 11.66 -7.58
N LEU A 185 -7.77 11.40 -6.96
CA LEU A 185 -7.98 10.24 -6.11
C LEU A 185 -8.25 8.98 -6.92
N TYR A 186 -7.80 7.83 -6.40
CA TYR A 186 -8.25 6.53 -6.88
C TYR A 186 -9.76 6.38 -6.72
N GLU A 187 -10.42 5.80 -7.73
CA GLU A 187 -11.89 5.79 -7.84
C GLU A 187 -12.59 5.08 -6.67
N ALA A 188 -11.93 4.11 -6.05
CA ALA A 188 -12.49 3.35 -4.92
C ALA A 188 -12.34 4.07 -3.56
N ILE A 189 -11.70 5.25 -3.51
CA ILE A 189 -11.54 6.02 -2.29
C ILE A 189 -12.84 6.80 -2.02
N GLU A 190 -13.43 6.54 -0.86
CA GLU A 190 -14.60 7.27 -0.37
C GLU A 190 -14.16 8.40 0.56
N LEU A 191 -14.75 9.58 0.39
CA LEU A 191 -14.45 10.75 1.22
C LEU A 191 -15.40 10.79 2.40
N GLU A 192 -14.86 10.87 3.61
CA GLU A 192 -15.67 11.08 4.81
C GLU A 192 -15.85 12.58 5.08
N GLU A 193 -17.09 13.07 4.90
CA GLU A 193 -17.44 14.45 5.24
C GLU A 193 -17.60 14.61 6.75
N ASN A 194 -16.57 15.15 7.42
CA ASN A 194 -16.65 15.60 8.81
C ASN A 194 -16.84 17.13 8.89
N GLY A 195 -17.97 17.63 8.37
CA GLY A 195 -18.28 19.07 8.36
C GLY A 195 -17.77 19.77 7.09
N ASP A 196 -17.15 20.95 7.23
CA ASP A 196 -16.64 21.74 6.10
C ASP A 196 -15.22 21.32 5.63
N ASP A 197 -14.58 20.35 6.30
CA ASP A 197 -13.23 19.88 5.99
C ASP A 197 -13.29 18.42 5.50
N VAL A 198 -12.77 18.18 4.30
CA VAL A 198 -12.64 16.84 3.71
C VAL A 198 -11.19 16.41 3.86
N SER A 199 -10.79 16.08 5.10
CA SER A 199 -9.42 15.66 5.41
C SER A 199 -9.24 14.15 5.44
N HIS A 200 -10.32 13.39 5.61
CA HIS A 200 -10.28 11.94 5.83
C HIS A 200 -10.93 11.17 4.70
N ALA A 201 -10.29 10.06 4.34
CA ALA A 201 -10.73 9.18 3.28
C ALA A 201 -10.63 7.72 3.72
N VAL A 202 -11.49 6.90 3.11
CA VAL A 202 -11.63 5.48 3.42
C VAL A 202 -11.48 4.66 2.14
N LEU A 203 -10.67 3.61 2.21
CA LEU A 203 -10.63 2.55 1.21
C LEU A 203 -11.08 1.24 1.87
N THR A 204 -12.11 0.60 1.31
CA THR A 204 -12.54 -0.73 1.74
C THR A 204 -12.14 -1.78 0.72
N THR A 205 -11.35 -2.77 1.14
CA THR A 205 -10.91 -3.89 0.31
C THR A 205 -11.46 -5.20 0.87
N GLU A 206 -12.15 -5.96 0.03
CA GLU A 206 -12.77 -7.23 0.40
C GLU A 206 -11.88 -8.42 0.00
N TYR A 207 -11.49 -9.24 0.98
CA TYR A 207 -10.80 -10.51 0.76
C TYR A 207 -11.76 -11.66 1.07
N ARG A 208 -11.89 -12.61 0.13
CA ARG A 208 -12.89 -13.68 0.15
C ARG A 208 -12.23 -15.03 -0.17
N GLU A 209 -11.23 -15.40 0.64
CA GLU A 209 -10.51 -16.67 0.51
C GLU A 209 -10.96 -17.68 1.59
N ASP A 210 -10.01 -18.40 2.19
CA ASP A 210 -10.27 -19.36 3.27
C ASP A 210 -10.82 -18.66 4.54
N ILE A 211 -10.45 -17.39 4.73
CA ILE A 211 -11.02 -16.49 5.74
C ILE A 211 -11.57 -15.26 5.00
N SER A 212 -12.85 -14.95 5.23
CA SER A 212 -13.45 -13.72 4.74
C SER A 212 -13.05 -12.56 5.63
N VAL A 213 -12.44 -11.53 5.07
CA VAL A 213 -12.04 -10.32 5.81
C VAL A 213 -12.29 -9.05 4.98
N ASP A 214 -12.80 -8.03 5.65
CA ASP A 214 -12.92 -6.66 5.14
C ASP A 214 -11.83 -5.80 5.76
N ILE A 215 -11.03 -5.15 4.91
CA ILE A 215 -10.00 -4.20 5.34
C ILE A 215 -10.53 -2.81 5.09
N VAL A 216 -10.66 -2.02 6.15
CA VAL A 216 -11.07 -0.62 6.09
C VAL A 216 -9.84 0.21 6.44
N GLN A 217 -9.28 0.90 5.45
CA GLN A 217 -8.12 1.77 5.62
C GLN A 217 -8.59 3.21 5.71
N GLU A 218 -8.33 3.85 6.85
CA GLU A 218 -8.58 5.27 7.09
C GLU A 218 -7.27 6.05 6.96
N PHE A 219 -7.26 7.10 6.14
CA PHE A 219 -6.09 7.91 5.88
C PHE A 219 -6.43 9.36 5.56
N ASP A 220 -5.43 10.23 5.73
CA ASP A 220 -5.50 11.62 5.32
C ASP A 220 -5.17 11.78 3.83
N LEU A 221 -5.83 12.75 3.18
CA LEU A 221 -5.53 13.12 1.80
C LEU A 221 -4.20 13.86 1.70
N VAL A 222 -3.46 13.57 0.63
CA VAL A 222 -2.24 14.30 0.30
C VAL A 222 -2.57 15.49 -0.58
N LYS A 223 -2.18 16.69 -0.18
CA LYS A 223 -2.38 17.88 -1.00
C LYS A 223 -1.57 17.79 -2.29
N ASP A 224 -2.10 18.39 -3.36
CA ASP A 224 -1.33 18.58 -4.59
C ASP A 224 -0.25 19.66 -4.39
N TYR A 225 0.89 19.28 -3.81
CA TYR A 225 1.99 20.20 -3.54
C TYR A 225 2.63 20.75 -4.83
N LEU A 226 2.56 20.02 -5.94
CA LEU A 226 3.05 20.50 -7.23
C LEU A 226 2.14 21.60 -7.77
N GLY A 227 0.82 21.38 -7.77
CA GLY A 227 -0.17 22.38 -8.17
C GLY A 227 -0.17 23.61 -7.27
N ALA A 228 -0.01 23.44 -5.96
CA ALA A 228 0.06 24.55 -4.99
C ALA A 228 1.22 25.51 -5.27
N GLU A 229 2.33 25.00 -5.80
CA GLU A 229 3.54 25.77 -6.12
C GLU A 229 3.62 26.15 -7.63
N ASP A 230 2.57 25.89 -8.41
CA ASP A 230 2.53 26.07 -9.88
C ASP A 230 3.65 25.31 -10.62
N ILE A 231 4.01 24.11 -10.14
CA ILE A 231 5.04 23.25 -10.72
C ILE A 231 4.39 22.19 -11.61
N ASP A 232 4.25 22.50 -12.89
CA ASP A 232 3.61 21.64 -13.90
C ASP A 232 4.60 20.99 -14.88
N THR A 233 5.87 21.36 -14.81
CA THR A 233 6.92 20.89 -15.73
C THR A 233 8.23 20.59 -15.02
N LEU A 234 9.01 19.70 -15.62
CA LEU A 234 10.33 19.35 -15.10
C LEU A 234 11.22 20.58 -14.90
N ASN A 235 11.26 21.50 -15.86
CA ASN A 235 12.08 22.71 -15.73
C ASN A 235 11.73 23.55 -14.49
N LYS A 236 10.43 23.73 -14.20
CA LYS A 236 10.01 24.47 -13.00
C LYS A 236 10.40 23.72 -11.72
N LEU A 237 10.27 22.40 -11.70
CA LEU A 237 10.72 21.59 -10.58
C LEU A 237 12.24 21.71 -10.39
N GLU A 238 13.02 21.64 -11.46
CA GLU A 238 14.47 21.81 -11.40
C GLU A 238 14.86 23.21 -10.88
N GLU A 239 14.17 24.27 -11.32
CA GLU A 239 14.36 25.64 -10.80
C GLU A 239 13.98 25.77 -9.31
N TYR A 240 13.01 24.99 -8.83
CA TYR A 240 12.59 24.97 -7.42
C TYR A 240 13.58 24.21 -6.52
N LEU A 241 14.30 23.22 -7.07
CA LEU A 241 15.25 22.38 -6.34
C LEU A 241 16.66 22.98 -6.24
N GLU A 242 16.97 24.02 -7.02
CA GLU A 242 18.26 24.74 -7.05
C GLU A 242 18.34 25.89 -6.01
#